data_AF-A0A6G8Q046-F1
#
_entry.id   AF-A0A6G8Q046-F1
#
_cell.length_a   1.000
_cell.length_b   1.000
_cell.length_c   1.000
_cell.angle_alpha   90.00
_cell.angle_beta   90.00
_cell.angle_gamma   90.00
#
_symmetry.space_group_name_H-M   'P 1'
#
loop_
_entity.id
_entity.type
_entity.pdbx_description
1 polymer ?
#
loop_
_entity_poly.entity_id
_entity_poly.type
_entity_poly.pdbx_seq_one_letter_code
_entity_poly.pdbx_strand_id
1 'polypeptide(L)' 'MTSGYIPASGEPDPDDILKALREALRRDPALKERSPEEVSRELARAGHLRQEPSPTLVAEMLGTVEREG' A
#
# COMPACT_ATOMS: atom_id res chain seq x y z
N MET A 1 5.34 18.64 10.36
CA MET A 1 3.87 18.56 10.17
C MET A 1 3.57 17.16 9.68
N THR A 2 3.23 16.22 10.57
CA THR A 2 2.73 14.91 10.16
C THR A 2 1.27 15.12 9.76
N SER A 3 1.01 15.15 8.45
CA SER A 3 -0.35 15.23 7.92
C SER A 3 -1.13 14.04 8.50
N GLY A 4 -2.09 14.34 9.39
CA GLY A 4 -2.89 13.33 10.07
C GLY A 4 -3.89 12.73 9.09
N TYR A 5 -3.45 11.73 8.33
CA TYR A 5 -4.38 10.80 7.70
C TYR A 5 -5.00 9.98 8.82
N ILE A 6 -6.28 10.20 9.09
CA ILE A 6 -7.04 9.39 10.03
C ILE A 6 -7.66 8.29 9.16
N PRO A 7 -7.12 7.05 9.18
CA PRO A 7 -7.68 5.96 8.38
C PRO A 7 -9.15 5.76 8.74
N ALA A 8 -9.97 5.45 7.74
CA ALA A 8 -11.36 5.09 8.00
C ALA A 8 -11.38 3.87 8.95
N SER A 9 -12.38 3.77 9.83
CA SER A 9 -12.47 2.68 10.81
C SER A 9 -12.45 1.32 10.10
N GLY A 10 -11.29 0.64 10.11
CA GLY A 10 -11.06 -0.64 9.45
C GLY A 10 -9.97 -0.64 8.38
N GLU A 11 -9.51 0.52 7.91
CA GLU A 11 -8.35 0.58 7.01
C GLU A 11 -7.03 0.40 7.76
N PRO A 12 -6.05 -0.33 7.20
CA PRO A 12 -4.72 -0.40 7.78
C PRO A 12 -4.04 0.97 7.76
N ASP A 13 -3.15 1.21 8.72
CA ASP A 13 -2.43 2.47 8.83
C ASP A 13 -1.59 2.75 7.57
N PRO A 14 -1.50 4.02 7.11
CA PRO A 14 -0.72 4.37 5.91
C PRO A 14 0.74 3.94 5.98
N ASP A 15 1.35 4.03 7.16
CA ASP A 15 2.73 3.58 7.39
C ASP A 15 2.89 2.06 7.22
N ASP A 16 1.90 1.28 7.67
CA ASP A 16 1.88 -0.16 7.47
C ASP A 16 1.68 -0.51 6.00
N ILE A 17 0.82 0.23 5.29
CA ILE A 17 0.62 0.08 3.85
C ILE A 17 1.91 0.39 3.10
N LEU A 18 2.60 1.49 3.41
CA LEU A 18 3.88 1.86 2.78
C LEU A 18 4.94 0.78 3.02
N LYS A 19 5.03 0.27 4.25
CA LYS A 19 5.97 -0.79 4.60
C LYS A 19 5.66 -2.08 3.83
N ALA A 20 4.40 -2.48 3.81
CA ALA A 20 3.90 -3.63 3.07
C ALA A 20 4.20 -3.50 1.57
N LEU A 21 3.88 -2.35 0.99
CA LEU A 21 4.10 -2.04 -0.42
C LEU A 21 5.59 -2.06 -0.79
N ARG A 22 6.47 -1.45 0.02
CA ARG A 22 7.92 -1.49 -0.18
C ARG A 22 8.50 -2.90 -0.08
N GLU A 23 7.91 -3.76 0.74
CA GLU A 23 8.34 -5.15 0.83
C GLU A 23 7.83 -5.97 -0.36
N ALA A 24 6.57 -5.77 -0.75
CA ALA A 24 5.97 -6.41 -1.91
C ALA A 24 6.71 -6.02 -3.20
N LEU A 25 6.99 -4.73 -3.42
CA LEU A 25 7.76 -4.23 -4.57
C LEU A 25 9.21 -4.74 -4.60
N ARG A 26 9.81 -5.01 -3.44
CA ARG A 26 11.14 -5.64 -3.36
C ARG A 26 11.12 -7.10 -3.81
N ARG A 27 10.00 -7.81 -3.61
CA ARG A 27 9.81 -9.20 -4.03
C ARG A 27 9.36 -9.29 -5.48
N ASP A 28 8.44 -8.43 -5.87
CA ASP A 28 7.92 -8.31 -7.24
C ASP A 28 7.87 -6.82 -7.66
N PRO A 29 8.92 -6.33 -8.35
CA PRO A 29 8.95 -4.98 -8.86
C PRO A 29 7.87 -4.68 -9.90
N ALA A 30 7.24 -5.69 -10.51
CA ALA A 30 6.17 -5.51 -11.49
C ALA A 30 4.83 -5.12 -10.83
N LEU A 31 4.71 -5.21 -9.50
CA LEU A 31 3.53 -4.73 -8.77
C LEU A 31 3.26 -3.23 -8.98
N LYS A 32 4.28 -2.43 -9.29
CA LYS A 32 4.09 -1.01 -9.61
C LYS A 32 3.34 -0.77 -10.93
N GLU A 33 3.39 -1.74 -11.85
CA GLU A 33 2.72 -1.65 -13.16
C GLU A 33 1.32 -2.27 -13.13
N ARG A 34 0.95 -2.89 -12.00
CA ARG A 34 -0.36 -3.52 -11.79
C ARG A 34 -1.38 -2.52 -11.32
N SER A 35 -2.66 -2.90 -11.42
CA SER A 35 -3.75 -2.09 -10.90
C SER A 35 -3.67 -1.98 -9.35
N PRO A 36 -4.02 -0.83 -8.76
CA PRO A 36 -4.04 -0.67 -7.31
C PRO A 36 -4.94 -1.69 -6.59
N GLU A 37 -6.01 -2.17 -7.25
CA GLU A 37 -6.90 -3.23 -6.78
C GLU A 37 -6.20 -4.59 -6.70
N GLU A 38 -5.38 -4.94 -7.70
CA GLU A 38 -4.57 -6.16 -7.62
C GLU A 38 -3.54 -6.06 -6.50
N VAL A 39 -2.89 -4.89 -6.38
CA VAL A 39 -1.88 -4.65 -5.35
C VAL A 39 -2.50 -4.70 -3.96
N SER A 40 -3.66 -4.07 -3.71
CA SER A 40 -4.33 -4.13 -2.40
C SER A 40 -4.58 -5.57 -1.96
N ARG A 41 -5.14 -6.36 -2.88
CA ARG A 41 -5.48 -7.75 -2.65
C ARG A 41 -4.24 -8.59 -2.39
N GLU A 42 -3.15 -8.33 -3.10
CA GLU A 42 -1.88 -9.02 -2.91
C GLU A 42 -1.26 -8.68 -1.55
N LEU A 43 -1.31 -7.41 -1.11
CA LEU A 43 -0.82 -7.01 0.21
C LEU A 43 -1.58 -7.71 1.35
N ALA A 44 -2.89 -7.90 1.20
CA ALA A 44 -3.68 -8.69 2.15
C ALA A 44 -3.38 -10.19 2.07
N ARG A 45 -3.32 -10.77 0.86
CA ARG A 45 -3.09 -12.21 0.63
C ARG A 45 -1.70 -12.67 1.05
N ALA A 46 -0.68 -11.88 0.79
CA ALA A 46 0.69 -12.14 1.21
C ALA A 46 0.88 -11.98 2.73
N GLY A 47 -0.16 -11.55 3.46
CA GLY A 47 -0.14 -11.35 4.89
C GLY A 47 0.65 -10.12 5.33
N HIS A 48 0.94 -9.19 4.40
CA HIS A 48 1.59 -7.94 4.74
C HIS A 48 0.67 -7.01 5.52
N LEU A 49 -0.65 -7.11 5.27
CA LEU A 49 -1.68 -6.37 5.97
C LEU A 49 -2.75 -7.31 6.52
N ARG A 50 -3.30 -6.98 7.70
CA ARG A 50 -4.40 -7.73 8.32
C ARG A 50 -5.72 -7.61 7.56
N GLN A 51 -5.90 -6.52 6.83
CA GLN A 51 -7.08 -6.20 6.06
C GLN A 51 -6.66 -5.64 4.71
N GLU A 52 -7.51 -5.80 3.70
CA GLU A 52 -7.26 -5.26 2.38
C GLU A 52 -7.33 -3.72 2.42
N PRO A 53 -6.25 -3.01 2.07
CA PRO A 53 -6.27 -1.55 2.00
C PRO A 53 -7.15 -1.10 0.84
N SER A 54 -7.69 0.12 0.92
CA SER A 54 -8.42 0.67 -0.22
C SER A 54 -7.49 0.86 -1.43
N PRO A 55 -7.92 0.47 -2.65
CA PRO A 55 -7.17 0.68 -3.87
C PRO A 55 -6.74 2.15 -4.08
N THR A 56 -7.60 3.10 -3.68
CA THR A 56 -7.28 4.53 -3.74
C THR A 56 -6.06 4.87 -2.88
N LEU A 57 -6.02 4.34 -1.65
CA LEU A 57 -4.91 4.59 -0.73
C LEU A 57 -3.63 3.90 -1.22
N VAL A 58 -3.75 2.69 -1.78
CA VAL A 58 -2.62 1.99 -2.42
C VAL A 58 -2.06 2.80 -3.58
N ALA A 59 -2.90 3.40 -4.42
CA ALA A 59 -2.46 4.26 -5.53
C ALA A 59 -1.71 5.50 -5.01
N GLU A 60 -2.20 6.14 -3.95
CA GLU A 60 -1.51 7.27 -3.30
C GLU A 60 -0.14 6.84 -2.74
N MET A 61 -0.07 5.69 -2.07
CA MET A 61 1.17 5.18 -1.49
C MET A 61 2.16 4.73 -2.57
N LEU A 62 1.70 4.11 -3.66
CA LEU A 62 2.52 3.79 -4.84
C LEU A 62 3.15 5.05 -5.42
N GLY A 63 2.35 6.10 -5.65
CA GLY A 63 2.86 7.38 -6.13
C GLY A 63 3.79 8.08 -5.13
N THR A 64 3.76 7.72 -3.84
CA THR A 64 4.72 8.20 -2.85
C THR A 64 6.04 7.44 -2.98
N VAL A 65 6.00 6.11 -3.06
CA VAL A 65 7.19 5.26 -3.24
C VAL A 65 7.94 5.58 -4.54
N GLU A 66 7.23 5.85 -5.64
CA GLU A 66 7.84 6.25 -6.92
C GLU A 66 8.51 7.62 -6.87
N ARG A 67 8.05 8.54 -6.02
CA ARG A 67 8.69 9.86 -5.84
C ARG A 67 9.88 9.83 -4.88
N GLU A 68 9.95 8.81 -4.02
CA GLU A 68 11.04 8.62 -3.05
C GLU A 68 12.23 7.82 -3.60
N GLY A 69 12.06 7.08 -4.70
CA GLY A 69 13.09 6.24 -5.32
C GLY A 69 13.78 6.89 -6.51
#